data_AF-A0A7W1T2U8-F1
#
_entry.id   AF-A0A7W1T2U8-F1
#
_cell.length_a   1.000
_cell.length_b   1.000
_cell.length_c   1.000
_cell.angle_alpha   90.00
_cell.angle_beta   90.00
_cell.angle_gamma   90.00
#
_symmetry.space_group_name_H-M   'P 1'
#
loop_
_entity.id
_entity.type
_entity.pdbx_description
1 polymer ?
#
loop_
_entity_poly.entity_id
_entity_poly.type
_entity_poly.pdbx_seq_one_letter_code
_entity_poly.pdbx_strand_id
1 'polypeptide(L)' 'MAKGTRARYTLEFKQEAVRLVESGQRVAAVARSLGIVEQTLFNWLKASRQGKL' A
#
# COMPACT_ATOMS: atom_id res chain seq x y z
N MET A 1 -13.39 17.70 -16.01
CA MET A 1 -12.17 16.85 -16.00
C MET A 1 -12.57 15.47 -15.51
N ALA A 2 -12.65 14.47 -16.39
CA ALA A 2 -13.01 13.11 -15.99
C ALA A 2 -11.87 12.54 -15.15
N LYS A 3 -12.15 12.25 -13.87
CA LYS A 3 -11.22 11.61 -12.94
C LYS A 3 -10.95 10.20 -13.47
N GLY A 4 -9.87 10.05 -14.25
CA GLY A 4 -9.47 8.77 -14.83
C GLY A 4 -9.55 7.69 -13.76
N THR A 5 -10.29 6.62 -14.07
CA THR A 5 -10.51 5.47 -13.18
C THR A 5 -9.14 4.86 -12.88
N ARG A 6 -8.48 5.33 -11.82
CA ARG A 6 -7.20 4.78 -11.38
C ARG A 6 -7.43 3.28 -11.18
N ALA A 7 -6.65 2.45 -11.88
CA ALA A 7 -6.62 1.02 -11.65
C ALA A 7 -6.48 0.80 -10.14
N ARG A 8 -7.50 0.19 -9.53
CA ARG A 8 -7.59 0.08 -8.08
C ARG A 8 -6.80 -1.15 -7.70
N TYR A 9 -5.71 -0.98 -6.96
CA TYR A 9 -5.03 -2.10 -6.32
C TYR A 9 -6.06 -2.94 -5.57
N THR A 10 -6.01 -4.26 -5.76
CA THR A 10 -6.90 -5.21 -5.09
C THR A 10 -6.68 -5.14 -3.57
N LEU A 11 -7.67 -5.56 -2.79
CA LEU A 11 -7.54 -5.60 -1.34
C LEU A 11 -6.36 -6.49 -0.92
N GLU A 12 -6.28 -7.69 -1.49
CA GLU A 12 -5.22 -8.66 -1.25
C GLU A 12 -3.82 -8.08 -1.51
N PHE A 13 -3.65 -7.33 -2.61
CA PHE A 13 -2.38 -6.68 -2.92
C PHE A 13 -1.96 -5.67 -1.84
N LYS A 14 -2.92 -4.88 -1.33
CA LYS A 14 -2.63 -3.91 -0.27
C LYS A 14 -2.31 -4.59 1.05
N GLN A 15 -3.04 -5.65 1.39
CA GLN A 15 -2.83 -6.42 2.61
C GLN A 15 -1.45 -7.09 2.61
N GLU A 16 -1.05 -7.68 1.49
CA GLU A 16 0.29 -8.28 1.35
C GLU A 16 1.39 -7.21 1.46
N ALA A 17 1.21 -6.05 0.81
CA ALA A 17 2.15 -4.94 0.93
C ALA A 17 2.31 -4.44 2.37
N VAL A 18 1.21 -4.40 3.14
CA VAL A 18 1.23 -4.07 4.57
C VAL A 18 1.93 -5.16 5.39
N ARG A 19 1.61 -6.43 5.15
CA ARG A 19 2.23 -7.58 5.82
C ARG A 19 3.75 -7.58 5.68
N LEU A 20 4.27 -7.25 4.50
CA LEU A 20 5.71 -7.14 4.24
C LEU A 20 6.38 -6.07 5.11
N VAL A 21 5.73 -4.94 5.35
CA VAL A 21 6.26 -3.90 6.25
C VAL A 21 6.15 -4.34 7.72
N GLU A 22 5.03 -4.98 8.10
CA GLU A 22 4.81 -5.48 9.46
C GLU A 22 5.77 -6.63 9.82
N SER A 23 6.27 -7.38 8.84
CA SER A 23 7.34 -8.38 9.03
C SER A 23 8.74 -7.78 9.19
N GLY A 24 8.85 -6.44 9.19
CA GLY A 24 10.08 -5.70 9.49
C GLY A 24 10.77 -5.09 8.27
N GLN A 25 10.21 -5.24 7.06
CA GLN A 25 10.79 -4.57 5.89
C GLN A 25 10.55 -3.06 5.91
N ARG A 26 11.52 -2.30 5.39
CA ARG A 26 11.40 -0.84 5.30
C ARG A 26 10.38 -0.46 4.22
N VAL A 27 9.51 0.51 4.52
CA VAL A 27 8.48 1.01 3.59
C VAL A 27 9.06 1.37 2.22
N ALA A 28 10.19 2.08 2.18
CA ALA A 28 10.87 2.44 0.95
C ALA A 28 11.29 1.23 0.09
N ALA A 29 11.76 0.16 0.73
CA ALA A 29 12.16 -1.06 0.03
C ALA A 29 10.95 -1.79 -0.56
N VAL A 30 9.89 -1.98 0.23
CA VAL A 30 8.65 -2.62 -0.22
C VAL A 30 8.00 -1.83 -1.36
N ALA A 31 7.89 -0.51 -1.22
CA ALA A 31 7.32 0.37 -2.24
C ALA A 31 8.08 0.28 -3.57
N ARG A 32 9.42 0.31 -3.52
CA ARG A 32 10.28 0.15 -4.69
C ARG A 32 10.08 -1.21 -5.36
N SER A 33 10.07 -2.29 -4.58
CA SER A 33 9.90 -3.65 -5.11
C SER A 33 8.53 -3.85 -5.76
N LEU A 34 7.48 -3.23 -5.21
CA LEU A 34 6.11 -3.32 -5.73
C LEU A 34 5.80 -2.27 -6.83
N GLY A 35 6.75 -1.40 -7.18
CA GLY A 35 6.56 -0.35 -8.17
C GLY A 35 5.50 0.69 -7.77
N ILE A 36 5.33 0.93 -6.47
CA ILE A 36 4.38 1.92 -5.94
C ILE A 36 5.11 3.06 -5.24
N VAL A 37 4.45 4.22 -5.15
CA VAL A 37 4.98 5.36 -4.40
C VAL A 37 4.90 5.07 -2.90
N GLU A 38 5.94 5.41 -2.14
CA GLU A 38 6.01 5.19 -0.68
C GLU A 38 4.79 5.76 0.06
N GLN A 39 4.32 6.95 -0.32
CA GLN A 39 3.13 7.57 0.26
C GLN A 39 1.87 6.70 0.12
N THR A 40 1.73 5.96 -0.98
CA THR A 40 0.62 5.04 -1.19
C THR A 40 0.65 3.92 -0.16
N LEU A 41 1.84 3.34 0.07
CA LEU A 41 2.03 2.29 1.07
C LEU A 41 1.82 2.81 2.50
N PHE A 42 2.33 4.01 2.82
CA PHE A 42 2.07 4.68 4.10
C PHE A 42 0.57 4.88 4.37
N ASN A 43 -0.20 5.26 3.35
CA ASN A 43 -1.64 5.42 3.48
C ASN A 43 -2.36 4.10 3.80
N TRP A 44 -1.90 2.99 3.20
CA TRP A 44 -2.44 1.66 3.51
C TRP A 44 -2.06 1.20 4.92
N LEU A 45 -0.82 1.43 5.36
CA LEU A 45 -0.41 1.16 6.74
C LEU A 45 -1.27 1.92 7.74
N LYS A 46 -1.55 3.20 7.46
CA LYS A 46 -2.45 4.01 8.30
C LYS A 46 -3.87 3.45 8.31
N ALA A 47 -4.40 3.00 7.16
CA ALA A 47 -5.72 2.39 7.08
C ALA A 47 -5.78 1.05 7.83
N SER A 48 -4.73 0.22 7.73
CA SER A 48 -4.63 -1.09 8.41
C SER A 48 -4.66 -0.91 9.92
N ARG A 49 -3.84 0.02 10.46
CA ARG A 49 -3.83 0.37 11.89
C ARG A 49 -5.17 0.90 12.41
N GLN A 50 -6.03 1.39 11.52
CA GLN A 50 -7.38 1.85 11.85
C GLN A 50 -8.45 0.77 11.65
N GLY A 51 -8.10 -0.44 11.19
CA GLY A 51 -9.04 -1.49 10.84
C GLY A 51 -9.88 -1.20 9.59
N LYS A 52 -9.40 -0.32 8.70
CA LYS A 52 -10.11 0.17 7.51
C LYS A 52 -9.51 -0.30 6.19
N LEU A 53 -8.50 -1.19 6.24
CA LEU A 53 -7.84 -1.68 5.04
C LEU A 53 -8.49 -2.95 4.52
#